data_AF-H5WZV0-F1
#
_entry.id   AF-H5WZV0-F1
#
_cell.length_a   1.000
_cell.length_b   1.000
_cell.length_c   1.000
_cell.angle_alpha   90.00
_cell.angle_beta   90.00
_cell.angle_gamma   90.00
#
_symmetry.space_group_name_H-M   'P 1'
#
loop_
_entity.id
_entity.type
_entity.pdbx_description
1 polymer ?
#
loop_
_entity_poly.entity_id
_entity_poly.type
_entity_poly.pdbx_seq_one_letter_code
_entity_poly.pdbx_strand_id
1 'polypeptide(L)'
;MALSGASDWTPLACAVTDTRERAGRYAPSDRREEAEAARREAGYVEAWEARRNGRFVRLWVLRVRVEVAALDWTDARWRLCGYLRRPYHRVGDAPVLYALGRPTLREGSVAGVDVDYPLEALDHRQDRAPFGAFERAHVDQYVRALRAARARALIPAERPDWPECAAPGEGHWPARSGVPDHVRLGLWRCCHQVLFLAGPGEAESRAQELASTIVSHTGCPLGVVAALEPDDGHAAADGRWVHPACTLGPARVAALWDDYDLAQHDVGETAALADVYAYAAERVRMSFERDARRHSVNWNAVECKPMQRQ
;
A
#
# COMPACT_ATOMS: atom_id res chain seq x y z
N MET A 1 6.54 -21.28 -25.88
CA MET A 1 7.34 -20.19 -25.27
C MET A 1 8.04 -20.78 -24.07
N ALA A 2 9.37 -20.93 -24.14
CA ALA A 2 10.16 -21.58 -23.10
C ALA A 2 10.36 -20.62 -21.92
N LEU A 3 10.11 -21.10 -20.71
CA LEU A 3 10.32 -20.38 -19.45
C LEU A 3 11.82 -20.12 -19.27
N SER A 4 12.22 -18.85 -19.40
CA SER A 4 13.55 -18.31 -19.10
C SER A 4 13.84 -18.27 -17.59
N GLY A 5 13.44 -19.29 -16.84
CA GLY A 5 13.45 -19.28 -15.38
C GLY A 5 14.82 -19.47 -14.74
N ALA A 6 15.88 -19.72 -15.50
CA ALA A 6 17.22 -19.98 -14.96
C ALA A 6 18.16 -18.77 -14.98
N SER A 7 17.98 -17.80 -15.90
CA SER A 7 18.85 -16.62 -16.01
C SER A 7 18.53 -15.55 -14.95
N ASP A 8 17.27 -15.44 -14.56
CA ASP A 8 16.76 -14.28 -13.80
C ASP A 8 17.13 -14.32 -12.30
N TRP A 9 17.59 -15.47 -11.79
CA TRP A 9 17.97 -15.63 -10.38
C TRP A 9 19.45 -15.41 -10.11
N THR A 10 20.25 -15.25 -11.17
CA THR A 10 21.70 -15.05 -11.08
C THR A 10 22.05 -13.87 -10.17
N PRO A 11 21.40 -12.69 -10.25
CA PRO A 11 21.70 -11.56 -9.39
C PRO A 11 21.50 -11.85 -7.89
N LEU A 12 20.36 -12.47 -7.53
CA LEU A 12 20.03 -12.78 -6.14
C LEU A 12 21.01 -13.82 -5.55
N ALA A 13 21.36 -14.85 -6.33
CA ALA A 13 22.33 -15.87 -5.93
C ALA A 13 23.76 -15.29 -5.79
N CYS A 14 24.16 -14.39 -6.69
CA CYS A 14 25.40 -13.63 -6.57
C CYS A 14 25.39 -12.78 -5.30
N ALA A 15 24.29 -12.08 -5.00
CA ALA A 15 24.18 -11.24 -3.81
C ALA A 15 24.35 -12.02 -2.50
N VAL A 16 23.82 -13.24 -2.41
CA VAL A 16 24.03 -14.14 -1.27
C VAL A 16 25.51 -14.50 -1.14
N THR A 17 26.14 -14.92 -2.25
CA THR A 17 27.55 -15.31 -2.29
C THR A 17 28.46 -14.15 -1.89
N ASP A 18 28.29 -12.98 -2.50
CA ASP A 18 29.08 -11.78 -2.24
C ASP A 18 28.95 -11.31 -0.79
N THR A 19 27.74 -11.41 -0.22
CA THR A 19 27.52 -11.04 1.19
C THR A 19 28.26 -11.99 2.14
N ARG A 20 28.20 -13.31 1.89
CA ARG A 20 28.90 -14.33 2.67
C ARG A 20 30.42 -14.16 2.59
N GLU A 21 30.94 -13.98 1.37
CA GLU A 21 32.37 -13.74 1.16
C GLU A 21 32.85 -12.49 1.89
N ARG A 22 32.07 -11.39 1.83
CA ARG A 22 32.44 -10.15 2.49
C ARG A 22 32.52 -10.31 4.00
N ALA A 23 31.55 -10.98 4.62
CA ALA A 23 31.58 -11.27 6.05
C ALA A 23 32.75 -12.20 6.43
N GLY A 24 33.07 -13.19 5.57
CA GLY A 24 34.14 -14.16 5.79
C GLY A 24 35.57 -13.59 5.71
N ARG A 25 35.76 -12.37 5.20
CA ARG A 25 37.09 -11.70 5.13
C ARG A 25 37.58 -11.18 6.48
N TYR A 26 36.69 -11.01 7.44
CA TYR A 26 37.02 -10.46 8.74
C TYR A 26 37.12 -11.57 9.79
N ALA A 27 38.11 -11.48 10.68
CA ALA A 27 38.20 -12.38 11.81
C ALA A 27 36.97 -12.22 12.73
N PRO A 28 36.48 -13.28 13.41
CA PRO A 28 35.35 -13.18 14.34
C PRO A 28 35.55 -12.17 15.46
N SER A 29 36.81 -11.92 15.86
CA SER A 29 37.19 -10.95 16.89
C SER A 29 37.35 -9.52 16.37
N ASP A 30 37.31 -9.27 15.05
CA ASP A 30 37.48 -7.94 14.47
C ASP A 30 36.29 -7.05 14.82
N ARG A 31 36.50 -5.95 15.55
CA ARG A 31 35.45 -5.02 16.03
C ARG A 31 35.35 -3.73 15.20
N ARG A 32 36.03 -3.65 14.06
CA ARG A 32 35.89 -2.49 13.17
C ARG A 32 34.45 -2.38 12.67
N GLU A 33 33.98 -1.14 12.48
CA GLU A 33 32.60 -0.85 12.06
C GLU A 33 32.22 -1.57 10.75
N GLU A 34 33.15 -1.65 9.80
CA GLU A 34 32.98 -2.37 8.54
C GLU A 34 32.78 -3.88 8.74
N ALA A 35 33.56 -4.49 9.64
CA ALA A 35 33.44 -5.91 9.96
C ALA A 35 32.11 -6.22 10.63
N GLU A 36 31.66 -5.34 11.52
CA GLU A 36 30.34 -5.45 12.16
C GLU A 36 29.20 -5.23 11.17
N ALA A 37 29.31 -4.26 10.27
CA ALA A 37 28.33 -4.03 9.20
C ALA A 37 28.24 -5.26 8.27
N ALA A 38 29.38 -5.81 7.83
CA ALA A 38 29.42 -7.00 7.01
C ALA A 38 28.76 -8.21 7.67
N ARG A 39 28.99 -8.43 8.97
CA ARG A 39 28.33 -9.51 9.72
C ARG A 39 26.84 -9.26 9.95
N ARG A 40 26.42 -8.01 10.21
CA ARG A 40 24.99 -7.68 10.33
C ARG A 40 24.24 -7.95 9.04
N GLU A 41 24.79 -7.50 7.91
CA GLU A 41 24.21 -7.74 6.59
C GLU A 41 24.15 -9.23 6.25
N ALA A 42 25.23 -9.98 6.51
CA ALA A 42 25.20 -11.43 6.37
C ALA A 42 24.11 -12.06 7.25
N GLY A 43 23.94 -11.59 8.50
CA GLY A 43 22.84 -12.04 9.36
C GLY A 43 21.45 -11.80 8.76
N TYR A 44 21.22 -10.67 8.08
CA TYR A 44 19.96 -10.41 7.38
C TYR A 44 19.75 -11.33 6.18
N VAL A 45 20.80 -11.61 5.41
CA VAL A 45 20.74 -12.53 4.28
C VAL A 45 20.52 -13.96 4.73
N GLU A 46 21.20 -14.42 5.79
CA GLU A 46 20.97 -15.77 6.31
C GLU A 46 19.57 -15.92 6.89
N ALA A 47 19.03 -14.90 7.58
CA ALA A 47 17.64 -14.93 8.05
C ALA A 47 16.63 -15.01 6.90
N TRP A 48 16.89 -14.28 5.82
CA TRP A 48 16.08 -14.35 4.60
C TRP A 48 16.13 -15.73 3.96
N GLU A 49 17.33 -16.27 3.73
CA GLU A 49 17.52 -17.57 3.07
C GLU A 49 17.03 -18.74 3.94
N ALA A 50 17.18 -18.64 5.26
CA ALA A 50 16.61 -19.61 6.21
C ALA A 50 15.08 -19.64 6.11
N ARG A 51 14.40 -18.48 6.02
CA ARG A 51 12.95 -18.44 5.86
C ARG A 51 12.53 -18.85 4.45
N ARG A 52 13.31 -18.51 3.43
CA ARG A 52 13.10 -18.97 2.05
C ARG A 52 13.11 -20.48 1.96
N ASN A 53 14.01 -21.17 2.68
CA ASN A 53 14.05 -22.62 2.81
C ASN A 53 13.95 -23.37 1.47
N GLY A 54 14.70 -22.91 0.46
CA GLY A 54 14.69 -23.49 -0.89
C GLY A 54 13.47 -23.14 -1.76
N ARG A 55 12.49 -22.37 -1.25
CA ARG A 55 11.37 -21.86 -2.05
C ARG A 55 11.86 -20.84 -3.07
N PHE A 56 11.27 -20.82 -4.27
CA PHE A 56 11.61 -19.88 -5.35
C PHE A 56 10.92 -18.52 -5.17
N VAL A 57 11.16 -17.87 -4.03
CA VAL A 57 10.54 -16.59 -3.68
C VAL A 57 11.49 -15.44 -3.95
N ARG A 58 11.00 -14.35 -4.54
CA ARG A 58 11.74 -13.10 -4.71
C ARG A 58 10.93 -11.89 -4.25
N LEU A 59 11.64 -10.78 -4.05
CA LEU A 59 11.06 -9.48 -3.79
C LEU A 59 10.53 -8.86 -5.09
N TRP A 60 9.38 -8.22 -5.00
CA TRP A 60 8.76 -7.47 -6.08
C TRP A 60 8.42 -6.06 -5.64
N VAL A 61 8.57 -5.13 -6.57
CA VAL A 61 8.17 -3.73 -6.44
C VAL A 61 6.97 -3.50 -7.35
N LEU A 62 5.82 -3.26 -6.73
CA LEU A 62 4.58 -2.89 -7.38
C LEU A 62 4.40 -1.37 -7.36
N ARG A 63 4.01 -0.79 -8.50
CA ARG A 63 3.48 0.58 -8.56
C ARG A 63 1.97 0.55 -8.76
N VAL A 64 1.21 1.03 -7.79
CA VAL A 64 -0.26 1.15 -7.87
C VAL A 64 -0.63 2.60 -8.15
N ARG A 65 -1.27 2.85 -9.29
CA ARG A 65 -1.87 4.15 -9.61
C ARG A 65 -3.29 4.20 -9.08
N VAL A 66 -3.65 5.34 -8.48
CA VAL A 66 -4.99 5.63 -8.00
C VAL A 66 -5.40 7.01 -8.50
N GLU A 67 -6.65 7.14 -8.97
CA GLU A 67 -7.23 8.41 -9.40
C GLU A 67 -8.54 8.67 -8.65
N VAL A 68 -8.73 9.88 -8.14
CA VAL A 68 -9.95 10.29 -7.43
C VAL A 68 -10.35 11.71 -7.80
N ALA A 69 -11.63 12.01 -7.70
CA ALA A 69 -12.07 13.40 -7.70
C ALA A 69 -11.79 14.06 -6.35
N ALA A 70 -11.37 15.33 -6.33
CA ALA A 70 -11.26 16.10 -5.09
C ALA A 70 -11.50 17.59 -5.34
N LEU A 71 -11.97 18.31 -4.32
CA LEU A 71 -12.25 19.74 -4.39
C LEU A 71 -10.98 20.57 -4.61
N ASP A 72 -9.93 20.22 -3.88
CA ASP A 72 -8.66 20.93 -3.84
C ASP A 72 -7.54 19.97 -3.41
N TRP A 73 -6.34 20.53 -3.25
CA TRP A 73 -5.16 19.76 -2.84
C TRP A 73 -5.32 19.13 -1.44
N THR A 74 -6.01 19.79 -0.51
CA THR A 74 -6.18 19.29 0.86
C THR A 74 -7.11 18.08 0.89
N ASP A 75 -8.24 18.17 0.18
CA ASP A 75 -9.15 17.03 -0.04
C ASP A 75 -8.42 15.87 -0.73
N ALA A 76 -7.69 16.14 -1.82
CA ALA A 76 -6.89 15.14 -2.52
C ALA A 76 -5.86 14.46 -1.59
N ARG A 77 -5.20 15.24 -0.73
CA ARG A 77 -4.22 14.72 0.24
C ARG A 77 -4.85 13.75 1.23
N TRP A 78 -6.00 14.07 1.81
CA TRP A 78 -6.70 13.15 2.70
C TRP A 78 -7.10 11.87 2.00
N ARG A 79 -7.62 12.00 0.77
CA ARG A 79 -8.15 10.88 0.00
C ARG A 79 -7.12 9.92 -0.56
N LEU A 80 -5.93 10.42 -0.93
CA LEU A 80 -4.88 9.64 -1.61
C LEU A 80 -3.65 9.33 -0.72
N CYS A 81 -3.38 10.14 0.30
CA CYS A 81 -2.14 10.05 1.10
C CYS A 81 -2.37 10.02 2.61
N GLY A 82 -3.56 10.45 3.07
CA GLY A 82 -4.04 10.26 4.43
C GLY A 82 -4.24 8.77 4.73
N TYR A 83 -4.97 8.42 5.77
CA TYR A 83 -5.30 7.03 6.12
C TYR A 83 -6.28 6.37 5.12
N LEU A 84 -6.56 6.98 3.97
CA LEU A 84 -7.49 6.50 2.95
C LEU A 84 -6.73 5.98 1.72
N ARG A 85 -7.32 5.01 1.01
CA ARG A 85 -6.87 4.50 -0.30
C ARG A 85 -5.39 4.09 -0.33
N ARG A 86 -4.96 3.41 0.73
CA ARG A 86 -3.64 2.80 0.83
C ARG A 86 -3.72 1.31 0.46
N PRO A 87 -2.64 0.72 -0.05
CA PRO A 87 -2.55 -0.72 -0.23
C PRO A 87 -2.46 -1.43 1.13
N TYR A 88 -3.18 -2.54 1.28
CA TYR A 88 -3.14 -3.38 2.49
C TYR A 88 -2.56 -4.75 2.18
N HIS A 89 -1.63 -5.19 3.03
CA HIS A 89 -1.10 -6.55 3.02
C HIS A 89 -2.01 -7.48 3.83
N ARG A 90 -1.78 -8.79 3.78
CA ARG A 90 -2.55 -9.78 4.55
C ARG A 90 -2.22 -9.76 6.03
N VAL A 91 -0.98 -9.43 6.39
CA VAL A 91 -0.61 -9.04 7.76
C VAL A 91 -1.25 -7.73 8.20
N GLY A 92 -1.89 -7.02 7.26
CA GLY A 92 -2.60 -5.79 7.49
C GLY A 92 -1.87 -4.53 7.03
N ASP A 93 -1.94 -3.50 7.87
CA ASP A 93 -1.36 -2.19 7.61
C ASP A 93 0.12 -2.28 7.95
N ALA A 94 0.92 -2.44 6.91
CA ALA A 94 2.37 -2.48 7.01
C ALA A 94 2.97 -1.25 6.31
N PRO A 95 2.97 -0.06 6.95
CA PRO A 95 3.53 1.16 6.36
C PRO A 95 4.99 1.04 5.96
N VAL A 96 5.71 0.08 6.53
CA VAL A 96 7.10 -0.20 6.18
C VAL A 96 7.24 -0.84 4.79
N LEU A 97 6.17 -1.38 4.22
CA LEU A 97 6.13 -2.07 2.93
C LEU A 97 5.60 -1.21 1.79
N TYR A 98 5.16 0.03 2.06
CA TYR A 98 4.71 0.91 0.99
C TYR A 98 5.19 2.35 1.17
N ALA A 99 5.34 3.04 0.04
CA ALA A 99 5.56 4.47 -0.02
C ALA A 99 4.40 5.15 -0.75
N LEU A 100 3.76 6.12 -0.10
CA LEU A 100 2.65 6.86 -0.70
C LEU A 100 3.19 7.98 -1.59
N GLY A 101 2.82 7.97 -2.87
CA GLY A 101 3.10 9.09 -3.77
C GLY A 101 2.32 10.34 -3.35
N ARG A 102 2.79 11.51 -3.80
CA ARG A 102 2.11 12.78 -3.59
C ARG A 102 0.95 12.95 -4.60
N PRO A 103 -0.17 13.58 -4.22
CA PRO A 103 -1.25 13.86 -5.14
C PRO A 103 -0.81 14.87 -6.19
N THR A 104 -1.12 14.62 -7.45
CA THR A 104 -0.95 15.56 -8.55
C THR A 104 -2.29 15.77 -9.25
N LEU A 105 -2.60 17.04 -9.54
CA LEU A 105 -3.78 17.38 -10.33
C LEU A 105 -3.50 17.02 -11.80
N ARG A 106 -4.46 16.35 -12.45
CA ARG A 106 -4.39 16.10 -13.88
C ARG A 106 -4.81 17.37 -14.63
N GLU A 107 -3.89 17.95 -15.38
CA GLU A 107 -4.14 19.18 -16.14
C GLU A 107 -5.35 19.04 -17.09
N GLY A 108 -6.14 20.11 -17.18
CA GLY A 108 -7.32 20.17 -18.05
C GLY A 108 -8.48 19.23 -17.70
N SER A 109 -8.39 18.49 -16.58
CA SER A 109 -9.37 17.46 -16.23
C SER A 109 -10.32 17.96 -15.15
N VAL A 110 -11.54 18.34 -15.56
CA VAL A 110 -12.69 18.45 -14.65
C VAL A 110 -13.24 17.05 -14.45
N ALA A 111 -13.41 16.65 -13.20
CA ALA A 111 -13.99 15.36 -12.87
C ALA A 111 -15.44 15.33 -13.40
N GLY A 112 -15.78 14.36 -14.25
CA GLY A 112 -17.12 14.21 -14.83
C GLY A 112 -18.19 13.81 -13.79
N VAL A 113 -19.43 13.62 -14.24
CA VAL A 113 -20.58 13.28 -13.37
C VAL A 113 -20.42 11.91 -12.69
N ASP A 114 -19.62 11.00 -13.26
CA ASP A 114 -19.47 9.61 -12.80
C ASP A 114 -18.28 9.37 -11.86
N VAL A 115 -17.65 10.43 -11.36
CA VAL A 115 -16.38 10.30 -10.63
C VAL A 115 -16.55 9.81 -9.20
N ASP A 116 -15.51 9.13 -8.68
CA ASP A 116 -15.44 8.71 -7.29
C ASP A 116 -15.44 9.94 -6.37
N TYR A 117 -16.60 10.35 -5.84
CA TYR A 117 -16.70 11.39 -4.81
C TYR A 117 -17.74 11.07 -3.72
N PRO A 118 -17.37 11.17 -2.43
CA PRO A 118 -18.29 11.01 -1.31
C PRO A 118 -19.18 12.25 -1.15
N LEU A 119 -20.39 12.24 -1.73
CA LEU A 119 -21.27 13.43 -1.72
C LEU A 119 -21.61 13.92 -0.31
N GLU A 120 -21.75 13.03 0.67
CA GLU A 120 -21.97 13.39 2.08
C GLU A 120 -20.85 14.27 2.66
N ALA A 121 -19.62 14.16 2.14
CA ALA A 121 -18.54 15.05 2.57
C ALA A 121 -18.78 16.51 2.13
N LEU A 122 -19.57 16.76 1.07
CA LEU A 122 -19.87 18.11 0.61
C LEU A 122 -20.66 18.92 1.65
N ASP A 123 -21.49 18.26 2.46
CA ASP A 123 -22.27 18.92 3.53
C ASP A 123 -21.37 19.54 4.60
N HIS A 124 -20.15 19.01 4.73
CA HIS A 124 -19.16 19.46 5.69
C HIS A 124 -18.02 20.25 5.06
N ARG A 125 -18.08 20.61 3.77
CA ARG A 125 -16.96 21.21 3.01
C ARG A 125 -16.37 22.49 3.61
N GLN A 126 -17.10 23.18 4.47
CA GLN A 126 -16.64 24.39 5.15
C GLN A 126 -15.75 24.11 6.37
N ASP A 127 -15.87 22.93 6.99
CA ASP A 127 -15.05 22.55 8.13
C ASP A 127 -13.72 21.95 7.67
N ARG A 128 -12.70 22.81 7.56
CA ARG A 128 -11.34 22.43 7.16
C ARG A 128 -10.41 22.18 8.34
N ALA A 129 -10.92 22.15 9.57
CA ALA A 129 -10.09 21.87 10.73
C ALA A 129 -9.49 20.45 10.61
N PRO A 130 -8.22 20.24 11.02
CA PRO A 130 -7.67 18.88 11.10
C PRO A 130 -8.55 18.02 12.00
N PHE A 131 -8.88 16.81 11.53
CA PHE A 131 -9.81 15.90 12.18
C PHE A 131 -11.22 16.52 12.39
N GLY A 132 -11.62 17.49 11.55
CA GLY A 132 -12.94 18.11 11.54
C GLY A 132 -14.04 17.20 10.95
N ALA A 133 -15.26 17.73 10.82
CA ALA A 133 -16.41 17.03 10.27
C ALA A 133 -16.20 16.60 8.81
N PHE A 134 -15.51 17.41 8.00
CA PHE A 134 -15.20 17.05 6.61
C PHE A 134 -14.29 15.82 6.52
N GLU A 135 -13.18 15.84 7.25
CA GLU A 135 -12.23 14.73 7.29
C GLU A 135 -12.88 13.46 7.87
N ARG A 136 -13.71 13.58 8.91
CA ARG A 136 -14.53 12.48 9.46
C ARG A 136 -15.48 11.86 8.43
N ALA A 137 -16.19 12.68 7.65
CA ALA A 137 -17.11 12.17 6.63
C ALA A 137 -16.38 11.30 5.59
N HIS A 138 -15.18 11.71 5.17
CA HIS A 138 -14.34 10.88 4.29
C HIS A 138 -13.92 9.56 4.93
N VAL A 139 -13.56 9.56 6.22
CA VAL A 139 -13.21 8.34 6.99
C VAL A 139 -14.39 7.39 7.00
N ASP A 140 -15.55 7.86 7.44
CA ASP A 140 -16.73 7.04 7.65
C ASP A 140 -17.23 6.45 6.35
N GLN A 141 -17.23 7.23 5.26
CA GLN A 141 -17.60 6.73 3.95
C GLN A 141 -16.60 5.69 3.43
N TYR A 142 -15.30 5.88 3.63
CA TYR A 142 -14.32 4.90 3.18
C TYR A 142 -14.38 3.59 3.98
N VAL A 143 -14.65 3.67 5.29
CA VAL A 143 -14.92 2.48 6.13
C VAL A 143 -16.16 1.74 5.62
N ARG A 144 -17.23 2.45 5.26
CA ARG A 144 -18.42 1.84 4.62
C ARG A 144 -18.07 1.19 3.28
N ALA A 145 -17.26 1.85 2.47
CA ALA A 145 -16.81 1.32 1.18
C ALA A 145 -16.01 0.02 1.32
N LEU A 146 -15.08 -0.05 2.28
CA LEU A 146 -14.33 -1.28 2.57
C LEU A 146 -15.23 -2.42 3.04
N ARG A 147 -16.24 -2.12 3.89
CA ARG A 147 -17.26 -3.10 4.29
C ARG A 147 -18.10 -3.60 3.11
N ALA A 148 -18.44 -2.70 2.17
CA ALA A 148 -19.14 -3.08 0.94
C ALA A 148 -18.24 -3.95 0.04
N ALA A 149 -16.95 -3.64 -0.04
CA ALA A 149 -15.98 -4.44 -0.80
C ALA A 149 -15.85 -5.85 -0.23
N ARG A 150 -15.80 -5.97 1.10
CA ARG A 150 -15.88 -7.26 1.81
C ARG A 150 -17.15 -8.03 1.46
N ALA A 151 -18.30 -7.38 1.57
CA ALA A 151 -19.58 -8.02 1.27
C ALA A 151 -19.58 -8.58 -0.16
N ARG A 152 -19.08 -7.81 -1.14
CA ARG A 152 -18.94 -8.26 -2.53
C ARG A 152 -18.00 -9.44 -2.70
N ALA A 153 -16.83 -9.42 -2.06
CA ALA A 153 -15.85 -10.50 -2.15
C ALA A 153 -16.39 -11.84 -1.63
N LEU A 154 -17.37 -11.81 -0.71
CA LEU A 154 -18.03 -12.99 -0.16
C LEU A 154 -19.23 -13.47 -1.00
N ILE A 155 -19.64 -12.75 -2.05
CA ILE A 155 -20.74 -13.17 -2.93
C ILE A 155 -20.20 -14.15 -3.98
N PRO A 156 -20.82 -15.33 -4.14
CA PRO A 156 -20.47 -16.26 -5.22
C PRO A 156 -20.65 -15.64 -6.61
N ALA A 157 -19.74 -15.93 -7.54
CA ALA A 157 -19.74 -15.40 -8.90
C ALA A 157 -21.01 -15.73 -9.71
N GLU A 158 -21.79 -16.72 -9.27
CA GLU A 158 -22.98 -17.24 -9.95
C GLU A 158 -24.27 -16.41 -9.73
N ARG A 159 -24.18 -15.24 -9.10
CA ARG A 159 -25.31 -14.28 -8.99
C ARG A 159 -25.08 -13.03 -9.85
N PRO A 160 -25.52 -13.02 -11.12
CA PRO A 160 -25.36 -11.88 -12.03
C PRO A 160 -26.32 -10.72 -11.74
N ASP A 161 -27.25 -10.87 -10.81
CA ASP A 161 -28.42 -10.00 -10.66
C ASP A 161 -28.15 -8.71 -9.86
N TRP A 162 -26.92 -8.48 -9.39
CA TRP A 162 -26.58 -7.22 -8.74
C TRP A 162 -26.05 -6.21 -9.79
N PRO A 163 -26.67 -5.02 -9.95
CA PRO A 163 -26.34 -4.06 -11.01
C PRO A 163 -24.92 -3.45 -10.96
N GLU A 164 -24.02 -3.94 -10.09
CA GLU A 164 -22.69 -3.37 -9.84
C GLU A 164 -21.53 -4.33 -10.15
N CYS A 165 -21.80 -5.50 -10.75
CA CYS A 165 -20.83 -6.60 -10.95
C CYS A 165 -19.98 -6.49 -12.23
N ALA A 166 -19.97 -5.35 -12.91
CA ALA A 166 -19.16 -5.22 -14.12
C ALA A 166 -17.66 -5.10 -13.79
N ALA A 167 -16.83 -5.71 -14.65
CA ALA A 167 -15.38 -5.63 -14.58
C ALA A 167 -14.89 -4.17 -14.60
N PRO A 168 -13.71 -3.86 -14.01
CA PRO A 168 -13.12 -2.53 -14.09
C PRO A 168 -13.04 -2.05 -15.54
N GLY A 169 -13.83 -1.02 -15.89
CA GLY A 169 -13.81 -0.40 -17.22
C GLY A 169 -14.94 -0.81 -18.19
N GLU A 170 -15.78 -1.79 -17.87
CA GLU A 170 -16.79 -2.31 -18.83
C GLU A 170 -18.25 -2.21 -18.33
N GLY A 171 -18.49 -1.58 -17.18
CA GLY A 171 -19.81 -1.42 -16.58
C GLY A 171 -20.43 -0.06 -16.73
N HIS A 172 -21.70 -0.01 -17.13
CA HIS A 172 -22.55 1.14 -16.90
C HIS A 172 -22.97 1.16 -15.42
N TRP A 173 -22.22 1.90 -14.60
CA TRP A 173 -22.49 2.06 -13.17
C TRP A 173 -23.84 2.77 -12.99
N PRO A 174 -24.63 2.43 -11.95
CA PRO A 174 -25.89 3.14 -11.68
C PRO A 174 -25.61 4.64 -11.61
N ALA A 175 -26.39 5.43 -12.36
CA ALA A 175 -26.22 6.88 -12.48
C ALA A 175 -26.10 7.50 -11.09
N ARG A 176 -24.87 7.89 -10.77
CA ARG A 176 -24.50 8.44 -9.47
C ARG A 176 -25.08 9.86 -9.41
N SER A 177 -25.74 10.20 -8.32
CA SER A 177 -26.38 11.50 -8.15
C SER A 177 -25.40 12.62 -8.54
N GLY A 178 -25.80 13.49 -9.45
CA GLY A 178 -24.90 14.49 -10.02
C GLY A 178 -24.32 15.40 -8.93
N VAL A 179 -23.00 15.56 -8.95
CA VAL A 179 -22.32 16.61 -8.18
C VAL A 179 -22.98 17.96 -8.54
N PRO A 180 -23.40 18.79 -7.58
CA PRO A 180 -24.08 20.05 -7.91
C PRO A 180 -23.26 20.90 -8.88
N ASP A 181 -23.89 21.53 -9.88
CA ASP A 181 -23.23 22.25 -10.98
C ASP A 181 -22.26 23.37 -10.53
N HIS A 182 -22.40 23.87 -9.31
CA HIS A 182 -21.52 24.88 -8.72
C HIS A 182 -20.26 24.30 -8.07
N VAL A 183 -20.20 22.97 -7.87
CA VAL A 183 -19.05 22.29 -7.30
C VAL A 183 -18.13 21.85 -8.43
N ARG A 184 -16.89 22.33 -8.40
CA ARG A 184 -15.84 21.94 -9.34
C ARG A 184 -14.92 20.94 -8.67
N LEU A 185 -14.86 19.74 -9.22
CA LEU A 185 -13.95 18.69 -8.78
C LEU A 185 -12.81 18.57 -9.80
N GLY A 186 -11.58 18.55 -9.32
CA GLY A 186 -10.41 18.16 -10.12
C GLY A 186 -10.20 16.66 -10.08
N LEU A 187 -9.63 16.09 -11.15
CA LEU A 187 -9.16 14.71 -11.12
C LEU A 187 -7.71 14.66 -10.62
N TRP A 188 -7.50 14.00 -9.47
CA TRP A 188 -6.22 13.89 -8.81
C TRP A 188 -5.69 12.47 -8.90
N ARG A 189 -4.38 12.33 -9.04
CA ARG A 189 -3.68 11.05 -9.15
C ARG A 189 -2.59 10.93 -8.11
N CYS A 190 -2.34 9.71 -7.65
CA CYS A 190 -1.09 9.34 -7.00
C CYS A 190 -0.57 8.00 -7.53
N CYS A 191 0.69 7.71 -7.24
CA CYS A 191 1.32 6.42 -7.51
C CYS A 191 1.96 5.92 -6.22
N HIS A 192 1.49 4.81 -5.69
CA HIS A 192 2.06 4.16 -4.52
C HIS A 192 3.07 3.11 -4.95
N GLN A 193 4.18 3.02 -4.23
CA GLN A 193 5.10 1.90 -4.35
C GLN A 193 4.80 0.90 -3.24
N VAL A 194 4.75 -0.39 -3.55
CA VAL A 194 4.42 -1.47 -2.61
C VAL A 194 5.44 -2.59 -2.80
N LEU A 195 5.95 -3.11 -1.69
CA LEU A 195 6.91 -4.21 -1.65
C LEU A 195 6.20 -5.48 -1.22
N PHE A 196 6.37 -6.57 -1.93
CA PHE A 196 5.80 -7.87 -1.56
C PHE A 196 6.68 -9.01 -2.06
N LEU A 197 6.50 -10.20 -1.48
CA LEU A 197 7.16 -11.41 -1.97
C LEU A 197 6.18 -12.21 -2.83
N ALA A 198 6.71 -12.86 -3.85
CA ALA A 198 5.96 -13.82 -4.65
C ALA A 198 6.88 -14.89 -5.25
N GLY A 199 6.33 -16.09 -5.36
CA GLY A 199 6.90 -17.21 -6.10
C GLY A 199 6.67 -17.13 -7.61
N PRO A 200 7.10 -18.15 -8.37
CA PRO A 200 6.95 -18.18 -9.82
C PRO A 200 5.48 -18.16 -10.23
N GLY A 201 5.09 -17.22 -11.09
CA GLY A 201 3.71 -17.07 -11.58
C GLY A 201 2.73 -16.42 -10.60
N GLU A 202 3.12 -16.15 -9.35
CA GLU A 202 2.23 -15.58 -8.32
C GLU A 202 2.16 -14.05 -8.37
N ALA A 203 3.18 -13.39 -8.92
CA ALA A 203 3.41 -11.96 -8.76
C ALA A 203 2.28 -11.09 -9.32
N GLU A 204 1.73 -11.44 -10.48
CA GLU A 204 0.64 -10.69 -11.10
C GLU A 204 -0.64 -10.78 -10.26
N SER A 205 -0.97 -11.97 -9.75
CA SER A 205 -2.14 -12.19 -8.90
C SER A 205 -2.00 -11.46 -7.56
N ARG A 206 -0.82 -11.52 -6.93
CA ARG A 206 -0.51 -10.74 -5.72
C ARG A 206 -0.59 -9.24 -5.96
N ALA A 207 -0.07 -8.77 -7.09
CA ALA A 207 -0.12 -7.36 -7.46
C ALA A 207 -1.56 -6.87 -7.62
N GLN A 208 -2.41 -7.67 -8.27
CA GLN A 208 -3.81 -7.34 -8.45
C GLN A 208 -4.59 -7.39 -7.14
N GLU A 209 -4.29 -8.36 -6.26
CA GLU A 209 -4.85 -8.41 -4.90
C GLU A 209 -4.52 -7.12 -4.14
N LEU A 210 -3.24 -6.74 -4.06
CA LEU A 210 -2.79 -5.51 -3.38
C LEU A 210 -3.44 -4.25 -3.97
N ALA A 211 -3.52 -4.14 -5.29
CA ALA A 211 -4.17 -3.00 -5.95
C ALA A 211 -5.67 -2.95 -5.65
N SER A 212 -6.34 -4.10 -5.56
CA SER A 212 -7.79 -4.21 -5.31
C SER A 212 -8.20 -3.74 -3.91
N THR A 213 -7.28 -3.79 -2.93
CA THR A 213 -7.52 -3.27 -1.58
C THR A 213 -7.84 -1.76 -1.55
N ILE A 214 -7.46 -1.04 -2.61
CA ILE A 214 -7.79 0.37 -2.79
C ILE A 214 -9.13 0.48 -3.50
N VAL A 215 -10.16 0.91 -2.75
CA VAL A 215 -11.53 0.95 -3.25
C VAL A 215 -12.09 2.37 -3.47
N SER A 216 -13.07 2.47 -4.36
CA SER A 216 -13.93 3.65 -4.55
C SER A 216 -14.90 3.82 -3.38
N HIS A 217 -15.70 4.88 -3.35
CA HIS A 217 -16.73 5.11 -2.34
C HIS A 217 -17.87 4.08 -2.36
N THR A 218 -18.12 3.42 -3.50
CA THR A 218 -19.05 2.28 -3.59
C THR A 218 -18.38 0.99 -3.13
N GLY A 219 -17.06 1.00 -2.97
CA GLY A 219 -16.21 -0.11 -2.58
C GLY A 219 -15.76 -1.01 -3.75
N CYS A 220 -15.85 -0.53 -4.99
CA CYS A 220 -15.29 -1.23 -6.14
C CYS A 220 -13.76 -1.00 -6.18
N PRO A 221 -12.94 -1.95 -6.65
CA PRO A 221 -11.52 -1.74 -6.86
C PRO A 221 -11.24 -0.49 -7.71
N LEU A 222 -10.29 0.34 -7.25
CA LEU A 222 -9.89 1.60 -7.86
C LEU A 222 -8.39 1.62 -8.21
N GLY A 223 -7.58 0.84 -7.49
CA GLY A 223 -6.15 0.73 -7.75
C GLY A 223 -5.87 0.02 -9.08
N VAL A 224 -4.92 0.57 -9.84
CA VAL A 224 -4.46 0.01 -11.11
C VAL A 224 -2.98 -0.32 -11.01
N VAL A 225 -2.61 -1.56 -11.33
CA VAL A 225 -1.21 -1.98 -11.47
C VAL A 225 -0.58 -1.20 -12.63
N ALA A 226 0.34 -0.29 -12.31
CA ALA A 226 1.00 0.58 -13.29
C ALA A 226 2.39 0.08 -13.68
N ALA A 227 3.08 -0.63 -12.79
CA ALA A 227 4.32 -1.34 -13.05
C ALA A 227 4.50 -2.46 -12.03
N LEU A 228 5.18 -3.52 -12.44
CA LEU A 228 5.53 -4.66 -11.58
C LEU A 228 6.92 -5.15 -11.98
N GLU A 229 7.88 -5.04 -11.07
CA GLU A 229 9.30 -5.30 -11.35
C GLU A 229 9.88 -6.15 -10.21
N PRO A 230 10.69 -7.19 -10.50
CA PRO A 230 11.43 -7.88 -9.46
C PRO A 230 12.56 -6.98 -8.93
N ASP A 231 12.86 -7.08 -7.63
CA ASP A 231 14.04 -6.48 -7.00
C ASP A 231 14.92 -7.61 -6.46
N ASP A 232 15.84 -8.06 -7.33
CA ASP A 232 16.80 -9.13 -7.03
C ASP A 232 18.10 -8.59 -6.42
N GLY A 233 18.12 -7.32 -6.04
CA GLY A 233 19.29 -6.60 -5.56
C GLY A 233 19.94 -5.72 -6.63
N HIS A 234 21.06 -5.10 -6.29
CA HIS A 234 21.79 -4.22 -7.21
C HIS A 234 23.30 -4.38 -7.06
N ALA A 235 24.04 -4.10 -8.11
CA ALA A 235 25.49 -4.01 -8.05
C ALA A 235 25.91 -2.71 -7.33
N ALA A 236 26.75 -2.83 -6.31
CA ALA A 236 27.46 -1.73 -5.69
C ALA A 236 28.57 -1.19 -6.60
N ALA A 237 29.13 -0.04 -6.25
CA ALA A 237 30.19 0.61 -7.01
C ALA A 237 31.47 -0.24 -7.16
N ASP A 238 31.71 -1.19 -6.25
CA ASP A 238 32.83 -2.13 -6.30
C ASP A 238 32.52 -3.39 -7.13
N GLY A 239 31.36 -3.43 -7.79
CA GLY A 239 30.91 -4.53 -8.65
C GLY A 239 30.25 -5.69 -7.91
N ARG A 240 30.20 -5.68 -6.57
CA ARG A 240 29.52 -6.73 -5.79
C ARG A 240 28.02 -6.53 -5.76
N TRP A 241 27.28 -7.63 -5.72
CA TRP A 241 25.84 -7.61 -5.57
C TRP A 241 25.42 -7.41 -4.12
N VAL A 242 24.49 -6.48 -3.92
CA VAL A 242 23.87 -6.19 -2.63
C VAL A 242 22.49 -6.84 -2.60
N HIS A 243 22.28 -7.71 -1.61
CA HIS A 243 21.02 -8.41 -1.43
C HIS A 243 19.92 -7.45 -0.94
N PRO A 244 18.66 -7.57 -1.40
CA PRO A 244 17.57 -6.67 -0.97
C PRO A 244 17.36 -6.63 0.55
N ALA A 245 17.56 -7.75 1.25
CA ALA A 245 17.49 -7.80 2.72
C ALA A 245 18.41 -6.78 3.41
N CYS A 246 19.55 -6.44 2.81
CA CYS A 246 20.51 -5.48 3.35
C CYS A 246 19.99 -4.03 3.31
N THR A 247 19.17 -3.68 2.32
CA THR A 247 18.60 -2.33 2.18
C THR A 247 17.28 -2.16 2.92
N LEU A 248 16.51 -3.24 3.06
CA LEU A 248 15.20 -3.22 3.71
C LEU A 248 15.29 -3.20 5.24
N GLY A 249 16.32 -3.84 5.80
CA GLY A 249 16.45 -4.03 7.24
C GLY A 249 15.46 -5.05 7.82
N PRO A 250 15.65 -5.46 9.09
CA PRO A 250 15.03 -6.66 9.64
C PRO A 250 13.51 -6.55 9.78
N ALA A 251 12.98 -5.37 10.13
CA ALA A 251 11.54 -5.19 10.32
C ALA A 251 10.74 -5.34 9.02
N ARG A 252 11.26 -4.81 7.90
CA ARG A 252 10.62 -4.95 6.58
C ARG A 252 10.71 -6.39 6.08
N VAL A 253 11.88 -7.02 6.23
CA VAL A 253 12.08 -8.42 5.86
C VAL A 253 11.11 -9.33 6.62
N ALA A 254 10.96 -9.15 7.94
CA ALA A 254 10.01 -9.91 8.73
C ALA A 254 8.57 -9.73 8.22
N ALA A 255 8.13 -8.49 8.03
CA ALA A 255 6.78 -8.19 7.55
C ALA A 255 6.49 -8.74 6.14
N LEU A 256 7.48 -8.70 5.24
CA LEU A 256 7.38 -9.28 3.89
C LEU A 256 7.14 -10.78 3.93
N TRP A 257 7.91 -11.48 4.76
CA TRP A 257 7.76 -12.92 4.89
C TRP A 257 6.50 -13.31 5.67
N ASP A 258 6.09 -12.54 6.68
CA ASP A 258 4.82 -12.75 7.39
C ASP A 258 3.64 -12.60 6.42
N ASP A 259 3.66 -11.61 5.53
CA ASP A 259 2.67 -11.45 4.46
C ASP A 259 2.69 -12.61 3.48
N TYR A 260 3.87 -13.05 3.06
CA TYR A 260 4.01 -14.17 2.13
C TYR A 260 3.51 -15.49 2.70
N ASP A 261 3.90 -15.82 3.94
CA ASP A 261 3.51 -17.07 4.58
C ASP A 261 1.98 -17.11 4.84
N LEU A 262 1.33 -15.96 5.05
CA LEU A 262 -0.14 -15.84 5.07
C LEU A 262 -0.77 -15.89 3.68
N ALA A 263 -0.03 -15.55 2.63
CA ALA A 263 -0.55 -15.50 1.26
C ALA A 263 -0.42 -16.81 0.48
N GLN A 264 0.59 -17.62 0.81
CA GLN A 264 1.10 -18.69 -0.03
C GLN A 264 0.05 -19.71 -0.50
N HIS A 265 -1.02 -19.94 0.26
CA HIS A 265 -1.97 -21.04 0.02
C HIS A 265 -3.23 -20.65 -0.75
N ASP A 266 -3.50 -19.36 -0.88
CA ASP A 266 -4.80 -18.83 -1.30
C ASP A 266 -4.62 -17.46 -1.98
N VAL A 267 -3.52 -17.28 -2.70
CA VAL A 267 -3.27 -16.10 -3.54
C VAL A 267 -4.43 -15.94 -4.54
N GLY A 268 -5.06 -14.77 -4.54
CA GLY A 268 -6.19 -14.49 -5.44
C GLY A 268 -7.54 -15.04 -5.00
N GLU A 269 -7.61 -15.77 -3.87
CA GLU A 269 -8.88 -16.23 -3.31
C GLU A 269 -9.70 -15.05 -2.76
N THR A 270 -10.98 -15.00 -3.12
CA THR A 270 -11.86 -13.88 -2.75
C THR A 270 -12.13 -13.80 -1.25
N ALA A 271 -12.13 -14.95 -0.56
CA ALA A 271 -12.28 -15.03 0.89
C ALA A 271 -11.12 -14.35 1.63
N ALA A 272 -9.87 -14.59 1.20
CA ALA A 272 -8.70 -13.94 1.78
C ALA A 272 -8.76 -12.41 1.61
N LEU A 273 -9.17 -11.95 0.43
CA LEU A 273 -9.36 -10.52 0.16
C LEU A 273 -10.49 -9.91 1.02
N ALA A 274 -11.55 -10.67 1.32
CA ALA A 274 -12.63 -10.23 2.21
C ALA A 274 -12.13 -9.94 3.64
N ASP A 275 -11.20 -10.74 4.15
CA ASP A 275 -10.60 -10.53 5.47
C ASP A 275 -9.67 -9.31 5.48
N VAL A 276 -8.91 -9.09 4.39
CA VAL A 276 -8.11 -7.88 4.22
C VAL A 276 -8.99 -6.62 4.25
N TYR A 277 -10.16 -6.63 3.58
CA TYR A 277 -11.10 -5.50 3.65
C TYR A 277 -11.65 -5.26 5.06
N ALA A 278 -11.95 -6.33 5.82
CA ALA A 278 -12.41 -6.21 7.20
C ALA A 278 -11.36 -5.50 8.06
N TYR A 279 -10.13 -5.99 7.96
CA TYR A 279 -8.99 -5.45 8.68
C TYR A 279 -8.69 -4.00 8.28
N ALA A 280 -8.70 -3.69 6.99
CA ALA A 280 -8.49 -2.34 6.48
C ALA A 280 -9.51 -1.34 7.06
N ALA A 281 -10.79 -1.73 7.12
CA ALA A 281 -11.85 -0.89 7.66
C ALA A 281 -11.61 -0.52 9.14
N GLU A 282 -11.17 -1.50 9.95
CA GLU A 282 -10.80 -1.27 11.35
C GLU A 282 -9.58 -0.35 11.46
N ARG A 283 -8.54 -0.59 10.66
CA ARG A 283 -7.31 0.19 10.70
C ARG A 283 -7.45 1.65 10.30
N VAL A 284 -8.29 1.94 9.31
CA VAL A 284 -8.64 3.31 8.91
C VAL A 284 -9.19 4.06 10.12
N ARG A 285 -10.18 3.46 10.80
CA ARG A 285 -10.83 4.04 11.99
C ARG A 285 -9.84 4.22 13.14
N MET A 286 -9.08 3.18 13.48
CA MET A 286 -8.09 3.24 14.57
C MET A 286 -7.01 4.30 14.33
N SER A 287 -6.51 4.41 13.09
CA SER A 287 -5.47 5.36 12.73
C SER A 287 -5.99 6.79 12.84
N PHE A 288 -7.18 7.06 12.30
CA PHE A 288 -7.83 8.35 12.42
C PHE A 288 -8.03 8.75 13.89
N GLU A 289 -8.62 7.87 14.70
CA GLU A 289 -8.88 8.15 16.12
C GLU A 289 -7.60 8.35 16.94
N ARG A 290 -6.56 7.55 16.68
CA ARG A 290 -5.25 7.71 17.32
C ARG A 290 -4.65 9.08 17.01
N ASP A 291 -4.68 9.49 15.75
CA ASP A 291 -4.05 10.73 15.31
C ASP A 291 -4.87 11.95 15.75
N ALA A 292 -6.21 11.85 15.75
CA ALA A 292 -7.10 12.86 16.32
C ALA A 292 -6.85 13.08 17.81
N ARG A 293 -6.66 12.00 18.60
CA ARG A 293 -6.30 12.10 20.03
C ARG A 293 -4.94 12.76 20.26
N ARG A 294 -3.95 12.46 19.43
CA ARG A 294 -2.63 13.10 19.53
C ARG A 294 -2.70 14.58 19.20
N HIS A 295 -3.53 14.95 18.23
CA HIS A 295 -3.76 16.35 17.88
C HIS A 295 -4.40 17.14 19.00
N SER A 296 -5.44 16.61 19.65
CA SER A 296 -6.12 17.29 20.76
C SER A 296 -5.21 17.47 21.98
N VAL A 297 -4.35 16.48 22.29
CA VAL A 297 -3.35 16.60 23.38
C VAL A 297 -2.33 17.70 23.08
N ASN A 298 -1.84 17.80 21.84
CA ASN A 298 -0.88 18.84 21.46
C ASN A 298 -1.51 20.24 21.47
N TRP A 299 -2.79 20.39 21.11
CA TRP A 299 -3.50 21.67 21.24
C TRP A 299 -3.71 22.08 22.69
N ASN A 300 -4.15 21.16 23.56
CA ASN A 300 -4.31 21.42 24.99
C ASN A 300 -2.97 21.78 25.66
N ALA A 301 -1.84 21.21 25.22
CA ALA A 301 -0.52 21.55 25.72
C ALA A 301 -0.03 22.96 25.29
N VAL A 302 -0.54 23.47 24.16
CA VAL A 302 -0.25 24.84 23.69
C VAL A 302 -1.12 25.87 24.41
N GLU A 303 -2.39 25.56 24.69
CA GLU A 303 -3.28 26.45 25.46
C GLU A 303 -2.96 26.49 26.96
N CYS A 304 -2.34 25.44 27.52
CA CYS A 304 -1.92 25.40 28.92
C CYS A 304 -0.59 26.12 29.23
N LYS A 305 0.06 26.78 28.24
CA LYS A 305 1.10 27.77 28.56
C LYS A 305 0.40 29.09 28.88
N PRO A 306 0.36 29.55 30.14
CA PRO A 306 -0.16 30.88 30.42
C PRO A 306 0.65 31.87 29.58
N MET A 307 -0.05 32.72 28.82
CA MET A 307 0.53 33.92 28.23
C MET A 307 1.20 34.71 29.36
N GLN A 308 2.50 34.51 29.57
CA GLN A 308 3.32 35.45 30.31
C GLN A 308 3.38 36.70 29.44
N ARG A 309 2.48 37.64 29.75
CA ARG A 309 2.54 39.02 29.26
C ARG A 309 3.88 39.59 29.72
N GLN A 310 4.74 39.97 28.78
CA GLN A 310 5.76 40.98 29.00
C GLN A 310 5.15 42.35 28.75
#